data_AF-A0A661M0U6-F1
#
_entry.id   AF-A0A661M0U6-F1
#
_cell.length_a   1.000
_cell.length_b   1.000
_cell.length_c   1.000
_cell.angle_alpha   90.00
_cell.angle_beta   90.00
_cell.angle_gamma   90.00
#
_symmetry.space_group_name_H-M   'P 1'
#
loop_
_entity.id
_entity.type
_entity.pdbx_description
1 polymer ?
#
loop_
_entity_poly.entity_id
_entity_poly.type
_entity_poly.pdbx_seq_one_letter_code
_entity_poly.pdbx_strand_id
1 'polypeptide(L)'
;MNNNPLGFAITMAAFAFFIVCPRMGAMTNLLERHTSYPIYWLVIIGTLASIPLLLTMSWLIRKWGLTAGLGFAVLTDLAAAAVLTSVNLKVAVETVIIAIFVIGGNKLAMWITGRFMA
;
A
#
# COMPACT_ATOMS: atom_id res chain seq x y z
N MET A 1 -24.16 16.34 0.99
CA MET A 1 -22.96 16.38 0.13
C MET A 1 -22.79 17.81 -0.31
N ASN A 2 -21.76 18.51 0.18
CA ASN A 2 -21.48 19.88 -0.25
C ASN A 2 -20.82 19.79 -1.63
N ASN A 3 -21.54 20.19 -2.68
CA ASN A 3 -21.15 20.00 -4.08
C ASN A 3 -20.10 21.03 -4.54
N ASN A 4 -19.11 21.33 -3.71
CA ASN A 4 -18.01 22.21 -4.08
C ASN A 4 -17.02 21.40 -4.95
N PRO A 5 -16.98 21.63 -6.28
CA PRO A 5 -16.09 20.87 -7.18
C PRO A 5 -14.62 21.00 -6.78
N LEU A 6 -14.26 22.14 -6.16
CA LEU A 6 -12.94 22.40 -5.61
C LEU A 6 -12.58 21.46 -4.46
N GLY A 7 -13.53 21.16 -3.56
CA GLY A 7 -13.31 20.25 -2.44
C GLY A 7 -13.09 18.81 -2.91
N PHE A 8 -13.84 18.38 -3.92
CA PHE A 8 -13.65 17.05 -4.54
C PHE A 8 -12.30 16.92 -5.24
N ALA A 9 -11.84 17.97 -5.93
CA ALA A 9 -10.52 17.97 -6.57
C ALA A 9 -9.39 17.86 -5.53
N ILE A 10 -9.49 18.57 -4.40
CA ILE A 10 -8.47 18.54 -3.33
C ILE A 10 -8.40 17.16 -2.67
N THR A 11 -9.53 16.52 -2.39
CA THR A 11 -9.54 15.18 -1.78
C THR A 11 -8.96 14.12 -2.73
N MET A 12 -9.26 14.20 -4.02
CA MET A 12 -8.66 13.34 -5.03
C MET A 12 -7.14 13.55 -5.13
N ALA A 13 -6.68 14.80 -5.13
CA ALA A 13 -5.25 15.12 -5.15
C ALA A 13 -4.55 14.58 -3.90
N ALA A 14 -5.12 14.79 -2.71
CA ALA A 14 -4.58 14.26 -1.46
C ALA A 14 -4.51 12.73 -1.46
N PHE A 15 -5.55 12.06 -1.97
CA PHE A 15 -5.55 10.60 -2.10
C PHE A 15 -4.45 10.09 -3.03
N ALA A 16 -4.17 10.78 -4.13
CA ALA A 16 -3.07 10.44 -5.03
C ALA A 16 -1.70 10.48 -4.32
N PHE A 17 -1.47 11.44 -3.42
CA PHE A 17 -0.25 11.48 -2.61
C PHE A 17 -0.16 10.32 -1.63
N PHE A 18 -1.27 9.82 -1.09
CA PHE A 18 -1.27 8.65 -0.21
C PHE A 18 -0.95 7.34 -0.95
N ILE A 19 -1.22 7.25 -2.25
CA ILE A 19 -0.83 6.08 -3.07
C ILE A 19 0.69 5.98 -3.15
N VAL A 20 1.39 7.12 -3.23
CA VAL A 20 2.86 7.16 -3.19
C VAL A 20 3.33 6.98 -1.76
N CYS A 21 3.63 5.74 -1.40
CA CYS A 21 4.09 5.37 -0.07
C CYS A 21 5.57 4.95 -0.08
N PRO A 22 6.30 5.15 1.05
CA PRO A 22 7.71 4.73 1.15
C PRO A 22 7.91 3.23 0.88
N ARG A 23 6.89 2.40 1.16
CA ARG A 23 6.86 0.97 0.83
C ARG A 23 6.96 0.71 -0.67
N MET A 24 6.26 1.49 -1.50
CA MET A 24 6.33 1.34 -2.96
C MET A 24 7.73 1.70 -3.48
N GLY A 25 8.31 2.81 -2.99
CA GLY A 25 9.67 3.23 -3.36
C GLY A 25 10.75 2.23 -2.95
N ALA A 26 10.60 1.61 -1.76
CA ALA A 26 11.50 0.55 -1.32
C ALA A 26 11.46 -0.66 -2.28
N MET A 27 10.26 -1.11 -2.65
CA MET A 27 10.10 -2.25 -3.57
C MET A 27 10.66 -1.95 -4.97
N THR A 28 10.42 -0.76 -5.52
CA THR A 28 10.94 -0.43 -6.85
C THR A 28 12.46 -0.46 -6.90
N ASN A 29 13.15 0.04 -5.86
CA ASN A 29 14.61 -0.01 -5.77
C ASN A 29 15.13 -1.45 -5.56
N LEU A 30 14.41 -2.29 -4.81
CA LEU A 30 14.77 -3.71 -4.66
C LEU A 30 14.59 -4.48 -5.96
N LEU A 31 13.47 -4.28 -6.66
CA LEU A 31 13.19 -4.97 -7.91
C LEU A 31 14.16 -4.53 -9.01
N GLU A 32 14.49 -3.24 -9.12
CA GLU A 32 15.50 -2.73 -10.05
C GLU A 32 16.86 -3.42 -9.89
N ARG A 33 17.33 -3.61 -8.65
CA ARG A 33 18.62 -4.27 -8.38
C ARG A 33 18.66 -5.74 -8.78
N HIS A 34 17.50 -6.38 -8.87
CA HIS A 34 17.37 -7.82 -9.12
C HIS A 34 16.73 -8.16 -10.48
N THR A 35 16.27 -7.15 -11.22
CA THR A 35 15.51 -7.31 -12.46
C THR A 35 16.05 -6.34 -13.51
N SER A 36 16.47 -6.84 -14.68
CA SER A 36 17.00 -6.01 -15.77
C SER A 36 15.94 -5.22 -16.56
N TYR A 37 14.72 -5.11 -16.05
CA TYR A 37 13.62 -4.39 -16.71
C TYR A 37 13.63 -2.91 -16.34
N PRO A 38 13.26 -2.02 -17.28
CA PRO A 38 13.17 -0.58 -17.01
C PRO A 38 12.13 -0.28 -15.92
N ILE A 39 12.55 0.43 -14.88
CA ILE A 39 11.74 0.79 -13.69
C ILE A 39 10.40 1.42 -14.08
N TYR A 40 10.42 2.32 -15.07
CA TYR A 40 9.23 3.03 -15.51
C TYR A 40 8.12 2.08 -16.01
N TRP A 41 8.48 1.03 -16.73
CA TRP A 41 7.52 0.03 -17.20
C TRP A 41 6.95 -0.80 -16.05
N LEU A 42 7.80 -1.15 -15.08
CA LEU A 42 7.39 -1.88 -13.89
C LEU A 42 6.36 -1.07 -13.08
N VAL A 43 6.61 0.24 -12.91
CA VAL A 43 5.70 1.15 -12.22
C VAL A 43 4.40 1.32 -12.99
N ILE A 44 4.44 1.59 -14.29
CA ILE A 44 3.22 1.81 -15.11
C ILE A 44 2.33 0.57 -15.13
N ILE A 45 2.89 -0.60 -15.44
CA ILE A 45 2.10 -1.84 -15.50
C ILE A 45 1.62 -2.23 -14.09
N GLY A 46 2.49 -2.15 -13.08
CA GLY A 46 2.16 -2.49 -11.71
C GLY A 46 1.08 -1.59 -11.11
N THR A 47 1.11 -0.28 -11.39
CA THR A 47 0.07 0.66 -10.96
C THR A 47 -1.25 0.45 -11.69
N LEU A 48 -1.21 0.15 -12.99
CA LEU A 48 -2.43 -0.14 -13.73
C LEU A 48 -3.09 -1.43 -13.22
N ALA A 49 -2.29 -2.45 -12.88
CA ALA A 49 -2.74 -3.66 -12.24
C ALA A 49 -3.23 -3.46 -10.79
N SER A 50 -2.79 -2.41 -10.10
CA SER A 50 -3.20 -2.14 -8.71
C SER A 50 -4.55 -1.41 -8.59
N ILE A 51 -5.04 -0.77 -9.66
CA ILE A 51 -6.36 -0.12 -9.69
C ILE A 51 -7.49 -1.04 -9.17
N PRO A 52 -7.67 -2.28 -9.68
CA PRO A 52 -8.70 -3.17 -9.16
C PRO A 52 -8.49 -3.54 -7.68
N LEU A 53 -7.23 -3.65 -7.22
CA LEU A 53 -6.93 -3.90 -5.80
C LEU A 53 -7.31 -2.71 -4.91
N LEU A 54 -7.08 -1.48 -5.37
CA LEU A 54 -7.48 -0.27 -4.65
C LEU A 54 -9.00 -0.14 -4.58
N LEU A 55 -9.71 -0.47 -5.67
CA LEU A 55 -11.18 -0.49 -5.70
C LEU A 55 -11.75 -1.55 -4.75
N THR A 56 -11.17 -2.75 -4.72
CA THR A 56 -11.60 -3.81 -3.79
C THR A 56 -11.33 -3.44 -2.34
N MET A 57 -10.17 -2.84 -2.03
CA MET A 57 -9.85 -2.36 -0.69
C MET A 57 -10.83 -1.26 -0.23
N SER A 58 -11.11 -0.26 -1.07
CA SER A 58 -12.07 0.81 -0.74
C SER A 58 -13.50 0.29 -0.55
N TRP A 59 -13.92 -0.68 -1.38
CA TRP A 59 -15.20 -1.37 -1.20
C TRP A 59 -15.25 -2.15 0.12
N LEU A 60 -14.17 -2.84 0.47
CA LEU A 60 -14.07 -3.62 1.71
C LEU A 60 -14.10 -2.73 2.95
N ILE A 61 -13.39 -1.59 2.92
CA ILE A 61 -13.43 -0.58 3.99
C ILE A 61 -14.85 -0.06 4.17
N ARG A 62 -15.55 0.23 3.08
CA ARG A 62 -16.93 0.73 3.13
C ARG A 62 -17.90 -0.31 3.72
N LYS A 63 -17.68 -1.60 3.49
CA LYS A 63 -18.60 -2.67 3.93
C LYS A 63 -18.30 -3.18 5.34
N TRP A 64 -17.03 -3.38 5.68
CA TRP A 64 -16.59 -4.06 6.91
C TRP A 64 -15.66 -3.20 7.78
N GLY A 65 -15.44 -1.94 7.40
CA GLY A 65 -14.64 -0.99 8.16
C GLY A 65 -13.14 -1.10 7.92
N LEU A 66 -12.39 -0.29 8.68
CA LEU A 66 -10.93 -0.13 8.53
C LEU A 66 -10.17 -1.46 8.73
N THR A 67 -10.61 -2.30 9.67
CA THR A 67 -9.95 -3.57 10.01
C THR A 67 -9.94 -4.54 8.83
N ALA A 68 -11.03 -4.61 8.06
CA ALA A 68 -11.11 -5.45 6.88
C ALA A 68 -10.20 -4.94 5.75
N GLY A 69 -10.17 -3.62 5.53
CA GLY A 69 -9.23 -3.00 4.59
C GLY A 69 -7.77 -3.29 4.93
N LEU A 70 -7.42 -3.18 6.22
CA LEU A 70 -6.08 -3.50 6.71
C LEU A 70 -5.75 -4.99 6.52
N GLY A 71 -6.70 -5.88 6.83
CA GLY A 71 -6.53 -7.32 6.63
C GLY A 71 -6.31 -7.68 5.17
N PHE A 72 -7.03 -7.05 4.24
CA PHE A 72 -6.82 -7.23 2.81
C PHE A 72 -5.45 -6.73 2.35
N ALA A 73 -5.01 -5.56 2.83
CA ALA A 73 -3.68 -5.04 2.53
C ALA A 73 -2.58 -6.04 2.95
N VAL A 74 -2.67 -6.59 4.17
CA VAL A 74 -1.73 -7.60 4.67
C VAL A 74 -1.77 -8.88 3.82
N LEU A 75 -2.96 -9.35 3.44
CA LEU A 75 -3.09 -10.50 2.54
C LEU A 75 -2.42 -10.26 1.19
N THR A 76 -2.59 -9.07 0.61
CA THR A 76 -1.95 -8.71 -0.66
C THR A 76 -0.44 -8.57 -0.54
N ASP A 77 0.07 -8.13 0.62
CA ASP A 77 1.51 -8.09 0.91
C ASP A 77 2.11 -9.50 1.01
N LEU A 78 1.41 -10.42 1.68
CA LEU A 78 1.83 -11.83 1.76
C LEU A 78 1.79 -12.51 0.39
N ALA A 79 0.76 -12.25 -0.41
CA ALA A 79 0.69 -12.74 -1.78
C ALA A 79 1.84 -12.20 -2.64
N ALA A 80 2.16 -10.92 -2.53
CA ALA A 80 3.30 -10.31 -3.21
C ALA A 80 4.64 -10.93 -2.75
N ALA A 81 4.83 -11.13 -1.44
CA ALA A 81 6.00 -11.80 -0.90
C ALA A 81 6.14 -13.23 -1.46
N ALA A 82 5.04 -13.98 -1.51
CA ALA A 82 4.99 -15.34 -2.06
C ALA A 82 5.39 -15.38 -3.55
N VAL A 83 4.91 -14.43 -4.35
CA VAL A 83 5.30 -14.29 -5.76
C VAL A 83 6.79 -13.91 -5.86
N LEU A 84 7.28 -12.99 -5.03
CA LEU A 84 8.68 -12.55 -5.03
C LEU A 84 9.65 -13.64 -4.57
N THR A 85 9.21 -14.62 -3.77
CA THR A 85 10.04 -15.79 -3.42
C THR A 85 10.52 -16.56 -4.64
N SER A 86 9.76 -16.55 -5.74
CA SER A 86 10.16 -17.18 -7.00
C SER A 86 11.28 -16.44 -7.73
N VAL A 87 11.46 -15.15 -7.42
CA VAL A 87 12.50 -14.29 -8.02
C VAL A 87 13.72 -14.22 -7.12
N ASN A 88 13.54 -13.93 -5.82
CA ASN A 88 14.65 -13.83 -4.87
C ASN A 88 14.16 -13.97 -3.41
N LEU A 89 14.71 -14.95 -2.69
CA LEU A 89 14.40 -15.20 -1.28
C LEU A 89 14.70 -13.99 -0.37
N LYS A 90 15.74 -13.22 -0.69
CA LYS A 90 16.12 -12.02 0.09
C LYS A 90 15.03 -10.94 0.01
N VAL A 91 14.51 -10.69 -1.18
CA VAL A 91 13.46 -9.68 -1.41
C VAL A 91 12.15 -10.10 -0.74
N ALA A 92 11.83 -11.39 -0.74
CA ALA A 92 10.67 -11.92 -0.02
C ALA A 92 10.78 -11.68 1.49
N VAL A 93 11.96 -11.92 2.09
CA VAL A 93 12.19 -11.67 3.53
C VAL A 93 12.09 -10.18 3.86
N GLU A 94 12.71 -9.30 3.06
CA GLU A 94 12.61 -7.85 3.23
C GLU A 94 11.15 -7.37 3.14
N THR A 95 10.35 -7.97 2.24
CA THR A 95 8.92 -7.68 2.11
C THR A 95 8.13 -8.04 3.36
N VAL A 96 8.41 -9.21 3.95
CA VAL A 96 7.77 -9.63 5.21
C VAL A 96 8.14 -8.70 6.36
N ILE A 97 9.41 -8.28 6.47
CA ILE A 97 9.85 -7.35 7.51
C ILE A 97 9.13 -6.01 7.40
N ILE A 98 9.02 -5.45 6.18
CA ILE A 98 8.31 -4.19 5.93
C ILE A 98 6.83 -4.32 6.29
N ALA A 99 6.17 -5.43 5.91
CA ALA A 99 4.76 -5.66 6.24
C ALA A 99 4.52 -5.68 7.75
N ILE A 100 5.38 -6.36 8.52
CA ILE A 100 5.32 -6.37 10.00
C ILE A 100 5.49 -4.96 10.55
N PHE A 101 6.46 -4.20 10.03
CA PHE A 101 6.72 -2.83 10.47
C PHE A 101 5.52 -1.90 10.21
N VAL A 102 4.86 -2.02 9.07
CA VAL A 102 3.67 -1.21 8.74
C VAL A 102 2.49 -1.54 9.66
N ILE A 103 2.25 -2.83 9.94
CA ILE A 103 1.20 -3.25 10.89
C ILE A 103 1.49 -2.69 12.29
N GLY A 104 2.73 -2.84 12.76
CA GLY A 104 3.17 -2.34 14.05
C GLY A 104 3.08 -0.82 14.14
N GLY A 105 3.59 -0.11 13.13
CA GLY A 105 3.55 1.34 13.03
C GLY A 105 2.13 1.89 13.01
N ASN A 106 1.20 1.27 12.27
CA ASN A 106 -0.20 1.69 12.27
C ASN A 106 -0.86 1.50 13.65
N LYS A 107 -0.65 0.35 14.31
CA LYS A 107 -1.17 0.13 15.67
C LYS A 107 -0.57 1.11 16.67
N LEU A 108 0.72 1.38 16.57
CA LEU A 108 1.42 2.34 17.43
C LEU A 108 0.87 3.76 17.23
N ALA A 109 0.68 4.17 15.97
CA ALA A 109 0.11 5.47 15.64
C ALA A 109 -1.29 5.64 16.26
N MET A 110 -2.18 4.65 16.09
CA MET A 110 -3.52 4.67 16.72
C MET A 110 -3.46 4.72 18.25
N TRP A 111 -2.51 4.01 18.87
CA TRP A 111 -2.36 4.01 20.33
C TRP A 111 -1.86 5.35 20.86
N ILE A 112 -0.86 5.95 20.22
CA ILE A 112 -0.30 7.25 20.62
C ILE A 112 -1.34 8.35 20.44
N THR A 113 -2.01 8.41 19.29
CA THR A 113 -3.05 9.43 19.06
C THR A 113 -4.21 9.25 20.02
N GLY A 114 -4.64 8.02 20.29
CA GLY A 114 -5.65 7.74 21.31
C GLY A 114 -5.22 8.04 22.76
N ARG A 115 -3.92 8.21 23.03
CA ARG A 115 -3.40 8.53 24.37
C ARG A 115 -3.15 10.03 24.56
N PHE A 116 -2.78 10.74 23.49
CA PHE A 116 -2.39 12.16 23.53
C PHE A 116 -3.42 13.13 22.93
N MET A 117 -4.33 12.64 22.09
CA MET A 117 -5.34 13.47 21.39
C MET A 117 -6.79 13.00 21.65
N ALA A 118 -7.01 12.13 22.64
CA ALA A 118 -8.34 11.75 23.13
C ALA A 118 -8.74 12.54 24.37
#